data_AF-A0A9Q1F7M3-F1
#
_entry.id   AF-A0A9Q1F7M3-F1
#
_cell.length_a   1.000
_cell.length_b   1.000
_cell.length_c   1.000
_cell.angle_alpha   90.00
_cell.angle_beta   90.00
_cell.angle_gamma   90.00
#
_symmetry.space_group_name_H-M   'P 1'
#
loop_
_entity.id
_entity.type
_entity.pdbx_description
1 polymer ?
#
loop_
_entity_poly.entity_id
_entity_poly.type
_entity_poly.pdbx_seq_one_letter_code
_entity_poly.pdbx_strand_id
1 'polypeptide(L)'
;MWRNRVKKCMPCSDICPKGDSAHKAVQTPPLPPASDPALNRSVFFQLHPHTGNQSIPIHVRRHSTASLQSAQTVDSSNIDKFVNCTKINGNLVFLITGIKGAHSLTQKRLSRAEFTLRYEEQVAERPLFAPGGGRGRRRGSGGGSLSRVRRLIGSEMLSPGCGGPSPVGCEIDVYHGIEALDPEKLNVFRTVREITGFLNIQSWPENMTDLSVFSNLATIGGRSLYSGISLLILKQQWISSLQLQSLDEISAGNVYITNNSQLCYYNTVNWTGLFRTNNQKVLIRNNRDPRECTQERMVCDPLCSDGGCWGLGPDQCLSCRYFSRGRICVESCNLYEGDVREFANGSVCLECDAQCEQAEDSMLTCQGPGPDHCVKCLHFKDGPNCVDKCPDGLQGANSFIFKYAEANKECHPCHSNCTQGCIGPRIQDCVGMMDRTPLIAAGVIGGLFVVVIVALSVAVYIRRKSIKKKRALRRFLETEAVSVVTQQVQEGHHAAPQPELSIPSHAQCANNTPICS
;
A
#
# COMPACT_ATOMS: atom_id res chain seq x y z
N MET A 1 14.91 -10.66 -44.03
CA MET A 1 15.44 -9.37 -43.53
C MET A 1 14.87 -9.07 -42.14
N TRP A 2 15.34 -8.00 -41.48
CA TRP A 2 15.19 -7.73 -40.05
C TRP A 2 13.84 -7.13 -39.60
N ARG A 3 13.56 -7.28 -38.27
CA ARG A 3 12.97 -6.35 -37.27
C ARG A 3 12.00 -5.23 -37.76
N ASN A 4 10.94 -4.84 -37.03
CA ASN A 4 10.96 -4.49 -35.60
C ASN A 4 9.56 -4.38 -34.93
N ARG A 5 9.56 -4.65 -33.62
CA ARG A 5 8.59 -4.38 -32.53
C ARG A 5 7.52 -3.29 -32.70
N VAL A 6 6.33 -3.57 -32.15
CA VAL A 6 5.58 -2.65 -31.27
C VAL A 6 5.32 -3.36 -29.93
N LYS A 7 5.52 -2.66 -28.80
CA LYS A 7 5.30 -3.20 -27.45
C LYS A 7 3.81 -3.11 -27.09
N LYS A 8 3.24 -4.17 -26.50
CA LYS A 8 2.03 -4.08 -25.65
C LYS A 8 2.36 -4.67 -24.29
N CYS A 9 2.18 -3.87 -23.24
CA CYS A 9 2.25 -4.35 -21.86
C CYS A 9 0.98 -5.17 -21.56
N MET A 10 1.13 -6.32 -20.92
CA MET A 10 0.03 -7.06 -20.28
C MET A 10 0.18 -6.94 -18.76
N PRO A 11 -0.92 -6.88 -17.99
CA PRO A 11 -0.88 -6.81 -16.54
C PRO A 11 -0.54 -8.18 -15.92
N CYS A 12 0.14 -8.16 -14.78
CA CYS A 12 0.43 -9.36 -13.98
C CYS A 12 -0.39 -9.35 -12.67
N SER A 13 -1.16 -10.40 -12.45
CA SER A 13 -1.98 -10.72 -11.26
C SER A 13 -2.28 -12.23 -11.35
N ASP A 14 -2.30 -13.07 -10.30
CA ASP A 14 -2.27 -12.85 -8.85
C ASP A 14 -1.40 -13.89 -8.11
N ILE A 15 -0.87 -13.52 -6.94
CA ILE A 15 -0.25 -14.44 -5.96
C ILE A 15 -1.18 -14.66 -4.74
N CYS A 16 -2.11 -13.74 -4.52
CA CYS A 16 -3.06 -13.73 -3.40
C CYS A 16 -4.49 -13.85 -3.92
N PRO A 17 -5.35 -14.68 -3.32
CA PRO A 17 -6.78 -14.66 -3.65
C PRO A 17 -7.39 -13.36 -3.14
N LYS A 18 -8.07 -12.61 -4.04
CA LYS A 18 -9.01 -11.55 -3.63
C LYS A 18 -10.18 -12.21 -2.90
N GLY A 19 -10.64 -11.58 -1.82
CA GLY A 19 -11.80 -12.04 -1.08
C GLY A 19 -13.08 -11.58 -1.75
N ASP A 20 -13.88 -12.52 -2.21
CA ASP A 20 -15.27 -12.28 -2.60
C ASP A 20 -16.22 -12.93 -1.58
N SER A 21 -17.18 -12.15 -1.10
CA SER A 21 -18.26 -12.60 -0.22
C SER A 21 -19.28 -13.43 -0.98
N ALA A 22 -19.54 -14.66 -0.54
CA ALA A 22 -20.65 -15.46 -1.05
C ALA A 22 -21.36 -16.24 0.07
N HIS A 23 -22.62 -15.92 0.30
CA HIS A 23 -23.52 -16.72 1.15
C HIS A 23 -23.60 -18.16 0.66
N LYS A 24 -23.59 -19.14 1.59
CA LYS A 24 -24.35 -20.39 1.39
C LYS A 24 -24.66 -21.16 2.68
N ALA A 25 -25.97 -21.42 2.82
CA ALA A 25 -26.63 -22.57 3.43
C ALA A 25 -26.03 -23.22 4.69
N VAL A 26 -26.79 -23.12 5.78
CA VAL A 26 -26.69 -23.97 6.96
C VAL A 26 -26.96 -25.44 6.58
N GLN A 27 -26.03 -26.34 6.93
CA GLN A 27 -26.32 -27.75 7.14
C GLN A 27 -25.66 -28.22 8.44
N THR A 28 -26.46 -28.74 9.35
CA THR A 28 -26.06 -29.26 10.66
C THR A 28 -25.40 -30.64 10.55
N PRO A 29 -24.18 -30.86 11.05
CA PRO A 29 -23.64 -32.20 11.26
C PRO A 29 -24.20 -32.83 12.56
N PRO A 30 -24.33 -34.17 12.63
CA PRO A 30 -24.85 -34.85 13.82
C PRO A 30 -23.82 -34.97 14.96
N LEU A 31 -24.33 -35.17 16.17
CA LEU A 31 -23.57 -35.35 17.42
C LEU A 31 -22.65 -36.60 17.39
N PRO A 32 -21.46 -36.55 18.02
CA PRO A 32 -20.66 -37.74 18.32
C PRO A 32 -21.15 -38.45 19.61
N PRO A 33 -20.96 -39.77 19.74
CA PRO A 33 -21.20 -40.49 20.99
C PRO A 33 -20.08 -40.24 22.02
N ALA A 34 -20.38 -40.49 23.30
CA ALA A 34 -19.56 -40.08 24.44
C ALA A 34 -18.65 -41.19 25.02
N SER A 35 -17.61 -40.75 25.77
CA SER A 35 -16.88 -41.45 26.87
C SER A 35 -16.19 -42.79 26.55
N ASP A 36 -14.93 -43.03 26.96
CA ASP A 36 -14.53 -43.10 28.38
C ASP A 36 -13.01 -42.77 28.63
N PRO A 37 -12.54 -42.66 29.90
CA PRO A 37 -11.29 -41.98 30.25
C PRO A 37 -10.09 -42.90 30.55
N ALA A 38 -9.01 -42.25 31.01
CA ALA A 38 -7.77 -42.76 31.60
C ALA A 38 -6.59 -43.06 30.64
N LEU A 39 -5.59 -42.16 30.68
CA LEU A 39 -4.43 -42.46 31.54
C LEU A 39 -3.70 -41.17 31.97
N ASN A 40 -3.55 -41.00 33.28
CA ASN A 40 -2.79 -39.91 33.88
C ASN A 40 -1.30 -40.28 33.90
N ARG A 41 -0.48 -39.66 33.06
CA ARG A 41 0.99 -39.68 33.21
C ARG A 41 1.61 -38.30 32.97
N SER A 42 2.08 -37.71 34.05
CA SER A 42 3.01 -36.58 34.08
C SER A 42 4.28 -36.90 33.28
N VAL A 43 4.51 -36.18 32.18
CA VAL A 43 5.76 -36.23 31.42
C VAL A 43 6.49 -34.89 31.55
N PHE A 44 7.62 -34.92 32.26
CA PHE A 44 8.61 -33.84 32.23
C PHE A 44 9.18 -33.71 30.81
N PHE A 45 8.92 -32.58 30.13
CA PHE A 45 9.57 -32.27 28.85
C PHE A 45 10.86 -31.47 29.08
N GLN A 46 11.96 -32.21 29.21
CA GLN A 46 13.31 -31.66 29.28
C GLN A 46 13.92 -31.67 27.87
N LEU A 47 13.78 -30.55 27.15
CA LEU A 47 14.32 -30.40 25.80
C LEU A 47 15.85 -30.21 25.84
N HIS A 48 16.58 -31.32 25.64
CA HIS A 48 17.98 -31.26 25.25
C HIS A 48 18.12 -30.78 23.79
N PRO A 49 19.23 -30.10 23.43
CA PRO A 49 19.43 -29.55 22.10
C PRO A 49 19.73 -30.68 21.10
N HIS A 50 18.69 -31.22 20.46
CA HIS A 50 18.88 -32.18 19.38
C HIS A 50 19.52 -31.51 18.15
N THR A 51 20.75 -31.92 17.85
CA THR A 51 21.34 -31.83 16.51
C THR A 51 20.59 -32.79 15.58
N GLY A 52 19.42 -32.37 15.10
CA GLY A 52 18.57 -33.16 14.22
C GLY A 52 17.89 -32.25 13.20
N ASN A 53 18.24 -32.41 11.93
CA ASN A 53 17.82 -31.52 10.85
C ASN A 53 16.38 -31.84 10.40
N GLN A 54 15.37 -31.46 11.20
CA GLN A 54 13.96 -31.53 10.79
C GLN A 54 13.61 -30.36 9.87
N SER A 55 13.90 -30.55 8.58
CA SER A 55 13.49 -29.65 7.51
C SER A 55 11.97 -29.74 7.28
N ILE A 56 11.20 -28.87 7.95
CA ILE A 56 9.78 -28.69 7.64
C ILE A 56 9.67 -27.63 6.53
N PRO A 57 9.16 -27.97 5.34
CA PRO A 57 9.10 -27.03 4.22
C PRO A 57 8.05 -25.94 4.42
N ILE A 58 8.28 -24.79 3.78
CA ILE A 58 7.33 -23.68 3.70
C ILE A 58 6.19 -24.07 2.73
N HIS A 59 5.19 -24.77 3.26
CA HIS A 59 3.98 -25.13 2.52
C HIS A 59 3.10 -23.90 2.28
N VAL A 60 3.36 -23.17 1.20
CA VAL A 60 2.35 -22.28 0.60
C VAL A 60 1.49 -23.10 -0.37
N ARG A 61 0.20 -23.31 -0.06
CA ARG A 61 -0.74 -23.86 -1.05
C ARG A 61 -1.19 -22.75 -2.01
N ARG A 62 -0.93 -22.95 -3.29
CA ARG A 62 -1.51 -22.18 -4.40
C ARG A 62 -2.42 -23.06 -5.26
N HIS A 63 -3.50 -22.50 -5.77
CA HIS A 63 -3.83 -22.71 -7.18
C HIS A 63 -2.95 -21.76 -8.01
N SER A 64 -2.28 -22.30 -9.03
CA SER A 64 -1.36 -21.61 -9.98
C SER A 64 -0.12 -20.87 -9.42
N THR A 65 1.06 -21.46 -9.69
CA THR A 65 2.35 -20.78 -10.05
C THR A 65 3.19 -20.02 -9.01
N ALA A 66 3.39 -20.56 -7.81
CA ALA A 66 4.72 -20.65 -7.17
C ALA A 66 4.65 -21.57 -5.95
N SER A 67 5.48 -22.62 -5.94
CA SER A 67 5.64 -23.52 -4.81
C SER A 67 6.89 -23.13 -4.01
N LEU A 68 6.75 -22.91 -2.70
CA LEU A 68 7.87 -22.83 -1.75
C LEU A 68 8.12 -24.16 -1.02
N GLN A 69 7.62 -25.28 -1.56
CA GLN A 69 7.69 -26.60 -0.93
C GLN A 69 9.12 -27.13 -0.72
N SER A 70 10.14 -26.54 -1.35
CA SER A 70 11.56 -26.83 -1.10
C SER A 70 12.25 -25.81 -0.18
N ALA A 71 11.64 -24.64 0.06
CA ALA A 71 12.22 -23.59 0.87
C ALA A 71 12.05 -23.90 2.37
N GLN A 72 13.14 -23.80 3.12
CA GLN A 72 13.17 -24.03 4.58
C GLN A 72 13.10 -22.73 5.39
N THR A 73 13.39 -21.59 4.76
CA THR A 73 13.43 -20.26 5.36
C THR A 73 13.02 -19.22 4.32
N VAL A 74 12.55 -18.06 4.79
CA VAL A 74 12.56 -16.83 4.00
C VAL A 74 14.03 -16.42 3.80
N ASP A 75 14.38 -16.02 2.58
CA ASP A 75 15.73 -15.64 2.17
C ASP A 75 15.72 -14.65 0.99
N SER A 76 16.90 -14.17 0.61
CA SER A 76 17.12 -13.22 -0.48
C SER A 76 16.56 -13.66 -1.84
N SER A 77 16.41 -14.97 -2.11
CA SER A 77 15.88 -15.52 -3.36
C SER A 77 14.35 -15.60 -3.40
N ASN A 78 13.68 -15.46 -2.24
CA ASN A 78 12.25 -15.71 -2.12
C ASN A 78 11.46 -14.58 -1.44
N ILE A 79 12.11 -13.64 -0.75
CA ILE A 79 11.45 -12.51 -0.06
C ILE A 79 10.53 -11.68 -0.97
N ASP A 80 10.94 -11.40 -2.20
CA ASP A 80 10.17 -10.57 -3.15
C ASP A 80 8.85 -11.24 -3.60
N LYS A 81 8.66 -12.54 -3.33
CA LYS A 81 7.40 -13.27 -3.60
C LYS A 81 6.31 -12.93 -2.59
N PHE A 82 6.64 -12.24 -1.49
CA PHE A 82 5.71 -11.84 -0.42
C PHE A 82 5.22 -10.38 -0.54
N VAL A 83 5.63 -9.64 -1.59
CA VAL A 83 5.17 -8.28 -1.86
C VAL A 83 3.63 -8.24 -1.95
N ASN A 84 3.02 -7.28 -1.24
CA ASN A 84 1.57 -7.07 -1.16
C ASN A 84 0.74 -8.28 -0.68
N CYS A 85 1.35 -9.25 0.01
CA CYS A 85 0.65 -10.41 0.54
C CYS A 85 -0.06 -10.07 1.86
N THR A 86 -1.40 -10.06 1.84
CA THR A 86 -2.20 -9.88 3.07
C THR A 86 -2.43 -11.16 3.87
N LYS A 87 -2.32 -12.33 3.23
CA LYS A 87 -2.56 -13.64 3.85
C LYS A 87 -1.54 -14.68 3.40
N ILE A 88 -0.86 -15.30 4.37
CA ILE A 88 0.09 -16.39 4.15
C ILE A 88 -0.61 -17.73 4.34
N ASN A 89 -0.87 -18.42 3.23
CA ASN A 89 -1.45 -19.78 3.20
C ASN A 89 -0.40 -20.86 3.54
N GLY A 90 0.32 -20.70 4.65
CA GLY A 90 1.40 -21.56 5.10
C GLY A 90 2.08 -21.04 6.38
N ASN A 91 3.36 -21.37 6.51
CA ASN A 91 4.23 -20.95 7.61
C ASN A 91 5.14 -19.78 7.15
N LEU A 92 5.62 -18.96 8.09
CA LEU A 92 6.80 -18.11 7.89
C LEU A 92 7.93 -18.58 8.81
N VAL A 93 9.13 -18.75 8.24
CA VAL A 93 10.29 -19.31 8.94
C VAL A 93 11.52 -18.45 8.64
N PHE A 94 12.22 -18.01 9.67
CA PHE A 94 13.42 -17.17 9.57
C PHE A 94 14.58 -17.85 10.29
N LEU A 95 15.46 -18.49 9.50
CA LEU A 95 16.64 -19.20 9.99
C LEU A 95 17.91 -18.37 9.72
N ILE A 96 18.99 -18.70 10.43
CA ILE A 96 20.30 -18.05 10.25
C ILE A 96 20.84 -18.17 8.82
N THR A 97 20.51 -19.25 8.10
CA THR A 97 20.82 -19.47 6.69
C THR A 97 20.15 -18.47 5.76
N GLY A 98 18.92 -18.02 6.08
CA GLY A 98 18.17 -17.06 5.28
C GLY A 98 18.56 -15.62 5.60
N ILE A 99 18.65 -15.28 6.89
CA ILE A 99 19.00 -13.92 7.32
C ILE A 99 20.47 -13.58 7.00
N LYS A 100 21.42 -14.43 7.40
CA LYS A 100 22.86 -14.15 7.24
C LYS A 100 23.47 -14.73 5.96
N GLY A 101 22.64 -15.37 5.12
CA GLY A 101 23.07 -16.08 3.93
C GLY A 101 23.79 -17.39 4.26
N ALA A 102 23.84 -18.30 3.30
CA ALA A 102 24.50 -19.59 3.47
C ALA A 102 26.05 -19.42 3.55
N HIS A 103 26.60 -18.45 2.81
CA HIS A 103 28.04 -18.19 2.72
C HIS A 103 28.69 -17.81 4.07
N SER A 104 27.95 -17.12 4.94
CA SER A 104 28.43 -16.75 6.29
C SER A 104 28.70 -17.98 7.18
N LEU A 105 27.95 -19.07 6.96
CA LEU A 105 28.09 -20.30 7.73
C LEU A 105 29.27 -21.15 7.24
N THR A 106 29.58 -21.13 5.93
CA THR A 106 30.79 -21.75 5.39
C THR A 106 32.05 -21.05 5.92
N GLN A 107 32.10 -19.71 5.92
CA GLN A 107 33.20 -18.95 6.54
C GLN A 107 33.34 -19.21 8.05
N LYS A 108 32.23 -19.29 8.81
CA LYS A 108 32.28 -19.64 10.24
C LYS A 108 32.67 -21.10 10.51
N ARG A 109 32.39 -22.03 9.59
CA ARG A 109 32.88 -23.42 9.68
C ARG A 109 34.36 -23.51 9.32
N LEU A 110 34.81 -22.80 8.29
CA LEU A 110 36.22 -22.71 7.90
C LEU A 110 37.07 -22.11 9.03
N SER A 111 36.71 -20.93 9.55
CA SER A 111 37.44 -20.32 10.68
C SER A 111 37.42 -21.16 11.96
N ARG A 112 36.34 -21.90 12.24
CA ARG A 112 36.30 -22.85 13.37
C ARG A 112 37.15 -24.10 13.13
N ALA A 113 37.25 -24.57 11.88
CA ALA A 113 38.16 -25.65 11.50
C ALA A 113 39.63 -25.20 11.59
N GLU A 114 39.96 -24.00 11.08
CA GLU A 114 41.29 -23.37 11.23
C GLU A 114 41.69 -23.16 12.70
N PHE A 115 40.73 -22.80 13.57
CA PHE A 115 40.98 -22.67 15.01
C PHE A 115 41.20 -24.04 15.67
N THR A 116 40.50 -25.09 15.21
CA THR A 116 40.68 -26.45 15.72
C THR A 116 42.03 -27.03 15.26
N LEU A 117 42.41 -26.82 14.00
CA LEU A 117 43.71 -27.21 13.44
C LEU A 117 44.87 -26.50 14.16
N ARG A 118 44.78 -25.18 14.40
CA ARG A 118 45.79 -24.46 15.19
C ARG A 118 45.89 -24.91 16.66
N TYR A 119 44.80 -25.44 17.23
CA TYR A 119 44.84 -26.01 18.58
C TYR A 119 45.57 -27.37 18.60
N GLU A 120 45.41 -28.21 17.59
CA GLU A 120 46.19 -29.46 17.46
C GLU A 120 47.67 -29.20 17.13
N GLU A 121 47.96 -28.19 16.30
CA GLU A 121 49.32 -27.76 15.97
C GLU A 121 50.10 -27.31 17.22
N GLN A 122 49.48 -26.55 18.13
CA GLN A 122 50.11 -26.14 19.39
C GLN A 122 50.26 -27.26 20.43
N VAL A 123 49.57 -28.40 20.30
CA VAL A 123 49.75 -29.56 21.17
C VAL A 123 50.88 -30.47 20.67
N ALA A 124 51.26 -30.38 19.38
CA ALA A 124 52.36 -31.14 18.80
C ALA A 124 53.76 -30.58 19.14
N GLU A 125 53.91 -29.27 19.40
CA GLU A 125 55.21 -28.63 19.66
C GLU A 125 55.56 -28.48 21.15
N ARG A 126 55.58 -29.58 21.91
CA ARG A 126 56.29 -29.63 23.20
C ARG A 126 57.62 -30.40 23.06
N PRO A 127 58.79 -29.74 23.19
CA PRO A 127 60.08 -30.42 23.11
C PRO A 127 60.28 -31.40 24.28
N LEU A 128 60.66 -32.64 23.97
CA LEU A 128 61.22 -33.57 24.96
C LEU A 128 62.63 -33.11 25.37
N PHE A 129 62.74 -32.42 26.50
CA PHE A 129 64.02 -32.25 27.19
C PHE A 129 64.34 -33.49 28.02
N ALA A 130 65.42 -34.18 27.67
CA ALA A 130 66.01 -35.23 28.48
C ALA A 130 67.00 -34.66 29.51
N PRO A 131 67.11 -35.27 30.69
CA PRO A 131 68.40 -35.42 31.34
C PRO A 131 68.70 -36.89 31.67
N GLY A 132 69.96 -37.29 31.56
CA GLY A 132 70.41 -38.64 31.87
C GLY A 132 71.01 -38.79 33.28
N GLY A 133 70.94 -40.01 33.82
CA GLY A 133 71.84 -40.50 34.88
C GLY A 133 71.22 -40.77 36.25
N GLY A 134 71.26 -42.04 36.71
CA GLY A 134 71.14 -42.35 38.15
C GLY A 134 70.34 -43.61 38.56
N ARG A 135 71.04 -44.76 38.61
CA ARG A 135 70.82 -45.96 39.48
C ARG A 135 69.45 -46.20 40.16
N GLY A 136 68.84 -47.37 39.93
CA GLY A 136 67.85 -47.95 40.85
C GLY A 136 67.29 -49.32 40.41
N ARG A 137 67.53 -50.40 41.18
CA ARG A 137 66.94 -51.74 40.94
C ARG A 137 65.56 -51.88 41.59
N ARG A 138 64.56 -52.43 40.88
CA ARG A 138 63.93 -53.75 41.21
C ARG A 138 62.84 -54.17 40.20
N ARG A 139 62.52 -55.47 40.20
CA ARG A 139 61.62 -56.17 39.26
C ARG A 139 60.14 -56.03 39.65
N GLY A 140 59.26 -56.06 38.64
CA GLY A 140 57.84 -56.40 38.75
C GLY A 140 57.31 -56.74 37.35
N SER A 141 56.80 -57.97 37.15
CA SER A 141 56.41 -58.48 35.82
C SER A 141 54.95 -58.20 35.50
N GLY A 142 54.62 -57.96 34.23
CA GLY A 142 53.25 -57.69 33.78
C GLY A 142 53.17 -57.28 32.30
N GLY A 143 53.43 -58.23 31.39
CA GLY A 143 53.32 -57.98 29.95
C GLY A 143 51.87 -57.89 29.47
N GLY A 144 51.52 -56.79 28.79
CA GLY A 144 50.23 -56.59 28.13
C GLY A 144 50.41 -55.78 26.84
N SER A 145 50.10 -56.38 25.69
CA SER A 145 50.50 -55.83 24.39
C SER A 145 49.63 -54.66 23.94
N LEU A 146 50.22 -53.46 23.86
CA LEU A 146 49.63 -52.27 23.24
C LEU A 146 49.74 -52.32 21.70
N SER A 147 49.16 -53.35 21.09
CA SER A 147 49.11 -53.53 19.63
C SER A 147 47.67 -53.72 19.13
N ARG A 148 46.74 -52.83 19.54
CA ARG A 148 45.34 -52.91 19.07
C ARG A 148 44.54 -51.61 18.88
N VAL A 149 45.18 -50.50 18.50
CA VAL A 149 44.50 -49.40 17.79
C VAL A 149 45.36 -48.93 16.60
N ARG A 150 45.55 -49.82 15.61
CA ARG A 150 46.10 -49.47 14.29
C ARG A 150 45.26 -50.10 13.18
N ARG A 151 43.99 -49.70 13.17
CA ARG A 151 43.00 -49.93 12.10
C ARG A 151 41.86 -48.92 12.33
N LEU A 152 41.30 -48.37 11.25
CA LEU A 152 40.40 -47.19 11.24
C LEU A 152 41.11 -45.84 11.50
N ILE A 153 41.94 -45.42 10.55
CA ILE A 153 41.75 -44.21 9.72
C ILE A 153 42.79 -44.31 8.60
N GLY A 154 42.29 -44.51 7.38
CA GLY A 154 43.07 -44.76 6.18
C GLY A 154 42.10 -45.03 5.05
N SER A 155 42.20 -44.23 3.99
CA SER A 155 41.23 -44.10 2.89
C SER A 155 39.93 -43.35 3.23
N GLU A 156 40.00 -42.01 3.31
CA GLU A 156 38.98 -41.11 2.74
C GLU A 156 39.48 -39.65 2.59
N MET A 157 40.62 -39.50 1.90
CA MET A 157 41.08 -38.21 1.36
C MET A 157 41.79 -38.46 0.03
N LEU A 158 41.01 -38.60 -1.04
CA LEU A 158 41.42 -38.48 -2.44
C LEU A 158 40.16 -38.50 -3.31
N SER A 159 39.94 -37.43 -4.07
CA SER A 159 38.84 -37.32 -5.03
C SER A 159 38.98 -38.37 -6.14
N PRO A 160 37.89 -39.04 -6.56
CA PRO A 160 37.85 -39.69 -7.87
C PRO A 160 37.69 -38.60 -8.93
N GLY A 161 38.61 -38.54 -9.91
CA GLY A 161 38.39 -37.74 -11.10
C GLY A 161 37.27 -38.33 -11.97
N CYS A 162 36.33 -37.50 -12.41
CA CYS A 162 35.27 -37.94 -13.30
C CYS A 162 35.81 -38.30 -14.69
N GLY A 163 35.72 -39.58 -15.06
CA GLY A 163 36.00 -40.06 -16.42
C GLY A 163 35.05 -41.19 -16.80
N GLY A 164 34.06 -40.89 -17.64
CA GLY A 164 33.09 -41.88 -18.14
C GLY A 164 31.67 -41.30 -18.31
N PRO A 165 30.96 -41.58 -19.43
CA PRO A 165 29.66 -40.95 -19.70
C PRO A 165 28.48 -41.80 -19.24
N SER A 166 27.73 -41.35 -18.22
CA SER A 166 26.29 -41.63 -18.03
C SER A 166 25.67 -40.70 -16.99
N PRO A 167 24.37 -40.34 -17.11
CA PRO A 167 23.79 -39.24 -16.34
C PRO A 167 23.12 -39.74 -15.04
N VAL A 168 23.79 -39.53 -13.91
CA VAL A 168 23.13 -39.51 -12.59
C VAL A 168 23.58 -38.25 -11.88
N GLY A 169 22.68 -37.26 -11.79
CA GLY A 169 23.00 -35.95 -11.23
C GLY A 169 23.17 -36.01 -9.72
N CYS A 170 24.38 -35.71 -9.23
CA CYS A 170 24.60 -35.41 -7.82
C CYS A 170 23.92 -34.07 -7.50
N GLU A 171 22.84 -34.10 -6.72
CA GLU A 171 22.06 -32.91 -6.34
C GLU A 171 22.78 -32.10 -5.24
N ILE A 172 23.87 -31.44 -5.61
CA ILE A 172 24.69 -30.59 -4.74
C ILE A 172 24.73 -29.17 -5.33
N ASP A 173 23.61 -28.45 -5.34
CA ASP A 173 23.59 -27.02 -5.76
C ASP A 173 22.34 -26.23 -5.28
N VAL A 174 21.99 -26.33 -3.99
CA VAL A 174 20.92 -25.49 -3.38
C VAL A 174 21.47 -24.46 -2.36
N TYR A 175 22.62 -24.73 -1.74
CA TYR A 175 23.13 -23.93 -0.61
C TYR A 175 24.34 -23.04 -0.91
N HIS A 176 24.89 -23.08 -2.13
CA HIS A 176 26.14 -22.37 -2.46
C HIS A 176 25.96 -20.96 -3.07
N GLY A 177 24.73 -20.44 -3.14
CA GLY A 177 24.44 -19.13 -3.78
C GLY A 177 23.43 -18.23 -3.06
N ILE A 178 23.04 -18.52 -1.81
CA ILE A 178 22.09 -17.67 -1.06
C ILE A 178 22.86 -16.58 -0.30
N GLU A 179 22.80 -15.36 -0.84
CA GLU A 179 23.29 -14.13 -0.20
C GLU A 179 22.49 -13.80 1.07
N ALA A 180 23.06 -12.97 1.95
CA ALA A 180 22.36 -12.49 3.13
C ALA A 180 21.09 -11.72 2.74
N LEU A 181 20.04 -11.84 3.54
CA LEU A 181 18.80 -11.09 3.33
C LEU A 181 19.02 -9.63 3.73
N ASP A 182 18.81 -8.73 2.78
CA ASP A 182 18.68 -7.30 3.04
C ASP A 182 17.56 -7.03 4.07
N PRO A 183 17.87 -6.45 5.25
CA PRO A 183 16.88 -6.17 6.28
C PRO A 183 15.72 -5.29 5.81
N GLU A 184 15.95 -4.35 4.87
CA GLU A 184 14.88 -3.46 4.39
C GLU A 184 13.80 -4.23 3.63
N LYS A 185 14.16 -5.34 2.96
CA LYS A 185 13.21 -6.20 2.26
C LYS A 185 12.24 -6.92 3.20
N LEU A 186 12.49 -7.01 4.51
CA LEU A 186 11.52 -7.56 5.46
C LEU A 186 10.24 -6.70 5.56
N ASN A 187 10.28 -5.43 5.13
CA ASN A 187 9.10 -4.56 5.11
C ASN A 187 7.96 -5.05 4.20
N VAL A 188 8.20 -5.99 3.27
CA VAL A 188 7.11 -6.62 2.48
C VAL A 188 6.03 -7.24 3.38
N PHE A 189 6.42 -7.74 4.56
CA PHE A 189 5.51 -8.34 5.52
C PHE A 189 4.59 -7.35 6.22
N ARG A 190 4.81 -6.03 6.10
CA ARG A 190 3.89 -5.00 6.66
C ARG A 190 2.47 -5.11 6.11
N THR A 191 2.28 -5.74 4.96
CA THR A 191 0.94 -5.97 4.39
C THR A 191 0.23 -7.20 4.95
N VAL A 192 0.96 -8.13 5.61
CA VAL A 192 0.41 -9.38 6.13
C VAL A 192 -0.50 -9.14 7.33
N ARG A 193 -1.70 -9.72 7.29
CA ARG A 193 -2.70 -9.73 8.35
C ARG A 193 -2.98 -11.12 8.93
N GLU A 194 -2.73 -12.19 8.16
CA GLU A 194 -2.98 -13.57 8.62
C GLU A 194 -1.87 -14.53 8.18
N ILE A 195 -1.40 -15.36 9.09
CA ILE A 195 -0.55 -16.52 8.81
C ILE A 195 -1.34 -17.77 9.20
N THR A 196 -1.71 -18.62 8.24
CA THR A 196 -2.59 -19.76 8.51
C THR A 196 -1.90 -20.92 9.26
N GLY A 197 -0.57 -21.03 9.14
CA GLY A 197 0.28 -22.00 9.82
C GLY A 197 0.95 -21.41 11.07
N PHE A 198 2.28 -21.51 11.13
CA PHE A 198 3.10 -20.99 12.24
C PHE A 198 4.08 -19.89 11.81
N LEU A 199 4.51 -19.06 12.76
CA LEU A 199 5.60 -18.09 12.66
C LEU A 199 6.80 -18.57 13.51
N ASN A 200 7.97 -18.74 12.89
CA ASN A 200 9.17 -19.28 13.53
C ASN A 200 10.39 -18.38 13.24
N ILE A 201 10.88 -17.68 14.26
CA ILE A 201 11.99 -16.73 14.21
C ILE A 201 13.15 -17.27 15.05
N GLN A 202 14.17 -17.78 14.36
CA GLN A 202 15.43 -18.29 14.95
C GLN A 202 16.64 -17.43 14.56
N SER A 203 16.47 -16.51 13.61
CA SER A 203 17.41 -15.42 13.33
C SER A 203 16.63 -14.18 12.92
N TRP A 204 17.16 -13.01 13.28
CA TRP A 204 16.67 -11.69 12.90
C TRP A 204 17.88 -10.78 12.60
N PRO A 205 17.75 -9.73 11.78
CA PRO A 205 18.83 -8.78 11.53
C PRO A 205 19.29 -8.05 12.80
N GLU A 206 20.59 -7.72 12.87
CA GLU A 206 21.19 -7.12 14.07
C GLU A 206 20.79 -5.65 14.27
N ASN A 207 20.46 -4.97 13.17
CA ASN A 207 20.01 -3.57 13.16
C ASN A 207 18.48 -3.42 13.38
N MET A 208 17.76 -4.48 13.73
CA MET A 208 16.31 -4.47 13.94
C MET A 208 15.96 -4.92 15.35
N THR A 209 15.47 -3.97 16.16
CA THR A 209 15.18 -4.12 17.58
C THR A 209 13.79 -4.70 17.91
N ASP A 210 12.98 -4.96 16.88
CA ASP A 210 11.58 -5.36 17.01
C ASP A 210 11.10 -6.14 15.78
N LEU A 211 9.84 -6.59 15.85
CA LEU A 211 9.15 -7.29 14.77
C LEU A 211 8.04 -6.41 14.14
N SER A 212 8.17 -5.07 14.17
CA SER A 212 7.16 -4.12 13.65
C SER A 212 6.82 -4.29 12.16
N VAL A 213 7.63 -5.04 11.39
CA VAL A 213 7.26 -5.51 10.05
C VAL A 213 6.02 -6.41 10.04
N PHE A 214 5.64 -6.98 11.19
CA PHE A 214 4.40 -7.72 11.42
C PHE A 214 3.35 -6.93 12.23
N SER A 215 3.48 -5.60 12.32
CA SER A 215 2.53 -4.73 13.06
C SER A 215 1.05 -4.88 12.64
N ASN A 216 0.78 -5.25 11.39
CA ASN A 216 -0.57 -5.50 10.86
C ASN A 216 -1.03 -6.97 10.98
N LEU A 217 -0.19 -7.89 11.48
CA LEU A 217 -0.52 -9.31 11.66
C LEU A 217 -1.58 -9.45 12.77
N ALA A 218 -2.80 -9.83 12.40
CA ALA A 218 -3.92 -10.00 13.31
C ALA A 218 -4.12 -11.45 13.80
N THR A 219 -3.76 -12.44 12.97
CA THR A 219 -4.07 -13.85 13.26
C THR A 219 -2.93 -14.81 12.92
N ILE A 220 -2.60 -15.70 13.86
CA ILE A 220 -1.76 -16.89 13.64
C ILE A 220 -2.64 -18.14 13.80
N GLY A 221 -3.02 -18.74 12.67
CA GLY A 221 -4.05 -19.77 12.60
C GLY A 221 -3.65 -21.16 13.11
N GLY A 222 -2.34 -21.47 13.21
CA GLY A 222 -1.84 -22.72 13.79
C GLY A 222 -2.30 -24.02 13.09
N ARG A 223 -2.77 -23.95 11.84
CA ARG A 223 -3.23 -25.14 11.07
C ARG A 223 -2.10 -26.13 10.77
N SER A 224 -0.87 -25.64 10.82
CA SER A 224 0.37 -26.40 10.86
C SER A 224 1.22 -25.87 12.00
N LEU A 225 1.95 -26.76 12.69
CA LEU A 225 2.69 -26.45 13.91
C LEU A 225 4.13 -26.95 13.83
N TYR A 226 5.09 -26.16 14.33
CA TYR A 226 6.47 -26.58 14.50
C TYR A 226 6.62 -27.29 15.85
N SER A 227 6.64 -28.63 15.86
CA SER A 227 6.68 -29.43 17.11
C SER A 227 5.60 -29.03 18.14
N GLY A 228 4.39 -28.69 17.68
CA GLY A 228 3.28 -28.23 18.53
C GLY A 228 3.27 -26.72 18.83
N ILE A 229 4.18 -25.93 18.25
CA ILE A 229 4.32 -24.49 18.44
C ILE A 229 3.78 -23.74 17.21
N SER A 230 3.01 -22.68 17.42
CA SER A 230 2.50 -21.76 16.38
C SER A 230 3.24 -20.42 16.33
N LEU A 231 3.84 -19.99 17.44
CA LEU A 231 4.73 -18.83 17.51
C LEU A 231 6.03 -19.18 18.25
N LEU A 232 7.17 -19.16 17.55
CA LEU A 232 8.49 -19.44 18.09
C LEU A 232 9.41 -18.23 17.90
N ILE A 233 9.96 -17.67 18.99
CA ILE A 233 10.96 -16.60 18.98
C ILE A 233 12.12 -17.03 19.88
N LEU A 234 13.24 -17.40 19.28
CA LEU A 234 14.33 -18.11 19.95
C LEU A 234 15.69 -17.46 19.68
N LYS A 235 16.46 -17.16 20.74
CA LYS A 235 17.87 -16.71 20.67
C LYS A 235 18.10 -15.38 19.92
N GLN A 236 17.14 -14.46 19.95
CA GLN A 236 17.31 -13.12 19.38
C GLN A 236 18.02 -12.20 20.36
N GLN A 237 19.22 -11.76 20.00
CA GLN A 237 20.09 -10.94 20.87
C GLN A 237 19.74 -9.45 20.85
N TRP A 238 19.17 -8.98 19.73
CA TRP A 238 19.00 -7.56 19.41
C TRP A 238 17.57 -7.05 19.57
N ILE A 239 16.60 -7.95 19.68
CA ILE A 239 15.18 -7.61 19.82
C ILE A 239 14.90 -7.20 21.27
N SER A 240 14.41 -5.97 21.46
CA SER A 240 14.00 -5.40 22.75
C SER A 240 12.49 -5.39 22.97
N SER A 241 11.68 -5.41 21.90
CA SER A 241 10.21 -5.42 21.95
C SER A 241 9.62 -6.28 20.82
N LEU A 242 8.36 -6.71 20.94
CA LEU A 242 7.73 -7.54 19.91
C LEU A 242 7.01 -6.70 18.84
N GLN A 243 6.30 -5.65 19.25
CA GLN A 243 5.51 -4.77 18.37
C GLN A 243 4.56 -5.49 17.38
N LEU A 244 3.94 -6.59 17.84
CA LEU A 244 2.90 -7.31 17.11
C LEU A 244 1.54 -6.62 17.29
N GLN A 245 1.51 -5.31 17.00
CA GLN A 245 0.45 -4.36 17.36
C GLN A 245 -0.98 -4.86 17.13
N SER A 246 -1.27 -5.43 15.95
CA SER A 246 -2.62 -5.86 15.59
C SER A 246 -2.97 -7.30 16.01
N LEU A 247 -2.06 -8.03 16.66
CA LEU A 247 -2.21 -9.46 16.94
C LEU A 247 -3.27 -9.71 18.02
N ASP A 248 -4.37 -10.31 17.61
CA ASP A 248 -5.58 -10.53 18.42
C ASP A 248 -5.89 -12.02 18.61
N GLU A 249 -5.59 -12.89 17.63
CA GLU A 249 -5.88 -14.33 17.71
C GLU A 249 -4.67 -15.23 17.38
N ILE A 250 -4.36 -16.18 18.25
CA ILE A 250 -3.54 -17.37 17.99
C ILE A 250 -4.45 -18.60 18.10
N SER A 251 -5.03 -19.04 16.97
CA SER A 251 -6.15 -19.98 16.93
C SER A 251 -5.81 -21.39 17.42
N ALA A 252 -4.56 -21.81 17.29
CA ALA A 252 -4.06 -23.13 17.69
C ALA A 252 -2.56 -23.11 17.93
N GLY A 253 -2.05 -24.11 18.65
CA GLY A 253 -0.63 -24.27 18.95
C GLY A 253 -0.12 -23.46 20.14
N ASN A 254 1.06 -23.85 20.63
CA ASN A 254 1.73 -23.20 21.76
C ASN A 254 2.58 -22.01 21.33
N VAL A 255 2.89 -21.13 22.28
CA VAL A 255 3.81 -19.99 22.11
C VAL A 255 5.12 -20.26 22.85
N TYR A 256 6.25 -19.91 22.24
CA TYR A 256 7.57 -20.23 22.76
C TYR A 256 8.54 -19.05 22.54
N ILE A 257 8.86 -18.31 23.60
CA ILE A 257 9.68 -17.09 23.54
C ILE A 257 10.83 -17.26 24.51
N THR A 258 12.01 -17.67 24.02
CA THR A 258 13.12 -18.04 24.91
C THR A 258 14.52 -17.61 24.45
N ASN A 259 15.41 -17.37 25.42
CA ASN A 259 16.80 -16.99 25.21
C ASN A 259 16.98 -15.64 24.46
N ASN A 260 16.02 -14.73 24.56
CA ASN A 260 16.08 -13.42 23.89
C ASN A 260 16.60 -12.37 24.88
N SER A 261 17.92 -12.16 24.91
CA SER A 261 18.63 -11.52 26.03
C SER A 261 18.31 -10.05 26.29
N GLN A 262 17.78 -9.33 25.30
CA GLN A 262 17.40 -7.92 25.42
C GLN A 262 15.88 -7.71 25.43
N LEU A 263 15.09 -8.77 25.23
CA LEU A 263 13.65 -8.67 25.03
C LEU A 263 12.93 -8.33 26.35
N CYS A 264 12.19 -7.23 26.35
CA CYS A 264 11.28 -6.80 27.41
C CYS A 264 9.81 -6.90 26.93
N TYR A 265 8.85 -6.42 27.74
CA TYR A 265 7.39 -6.39 27.49
C TYR A 265 6.67 -7.75 27.38
N TYR A 266 7.37 -8.81 26.98
CA TYR A 266 6.85 -10.18 26.80
C TYR A 266 6.08 -10.74 28.01
N ASN A 267 6.36 -10.23 29.21
CA ASN A 267 5.77 -10.64 30.49
C ASN A 267 4.50 -9.85 30.86
N THR A 268 4.18 -8.76 30.14
CA THR A 268 2.99 -7.94 30.37
C THR A 268 1.79 -8.45 29.58
N VAL A 269 2.05 -9.00 28.39
CA VAL A 269 1.06 -9.53 27.44
C VAL A 269 0.19 -10.62 28.10
N ASN A 270 -1.12 -10.40 28.15
CA ASN A 270 -2.07 -11.45 28.53
C ASN A 270 -2.26 -12.48 27.39
N TRP A 271 -1.30 -13.42 27.29
CA TRP A 271 -1.31 -14.50 26.30
C TRP A 271 -2.60 -15.34 26.29
N THR A 272 -3.29 -15.46 27.43
CA THR A 272 -4.53 -16.25 27.50
C THR A 272 -5.70 -15.61 26.77
N GLY A 273 -5.71 -14.27 26.65
CA GLY A 273 -6.71 -13.54 25.85
C GLY A 273 -6.57 -13.77 24.34
N LEU A 274 -5.36 -14.09 23.87
CA LEU A 274 -5.06 -14.37 22.46
C LEU A 274 -5.37 -15.82 22.06
N PHE A 275 -5.61 -16.73 23.02
CA PHE A 275 -5.80 -18.15 22.76
C PHE A 275 -7.27 -18.50 22.54
N ARG A 276 -7.56 -19.14 21.40
CA ARG A 276 -8.90 -19.66 21.09
C ARG A 276 -9.23 -20.92 21.89
N THR A 277 -8.22 -21.66 22.36
CA THR A 277 -8.42 -22.96 23.03
C THR A 277 -7.64 -23.09 24.34
N ASN A 278 -8.33 -23.49 25.40
CA ASN A 278 -7.81 -23.54 26.79
C ASN A 278 -6.65 -24.54 27.02
N ASN A 279 -6.29 -25.35 26.01
CA ASN A 279 -5.18 -26.29 26.07
C ASN A 279 -3.85 -25.69 25.57
N GLN A 280 -3.88 -24.51 24.94
CA GLN A 280 -2.69 -23.78 24.48
C GLN A 280 -1.87 -23.30 25.68
N LYS A 281 -0.54 -23.33 25.54
CA LYS A 281 0.41 -22.91 26.56
C LYS A 281 1.43 -21.95 25.99
N VAL A 282 1.87 -21.03 26.83
CA VAL A 282 3.02 -20.16 26.57
C VAL A 282 4.21 -20.64 27.41
N LEU A 283 5.39 -20.77 26.79
CA LEU A 283 6.65 -20.92 27.51
C LEU A 283 7.55 -19.72 27.25
N ILE A 284 7.88 -19.03 28.34
CA ILE A 284 8.72 -17.84 28.39
C ILE A 284 9.86 -18.12 29.37
N ARG A 285 11.11 -18.13 28.90
CA ARG A 285 12.31 -18.44 29.71
C ARG A 285 13.58 -17.78 29.16
N ASN A 286 14.49 -17.38 30.04
CA ASN A 286 15.82 -16.86 29.68
C ASN A 286 15.78 -15.63 28.75
N ASN A 287 14.71 -14.82 28.83
CA ASN A 287 14.71 -13.48 28.25
C ASN A 287 15.27 -12.49 29.31
N ARG A 288 15.26 -11.19 29.03
CA ARG A 288 15.72 -10.18 30.00
C ARG A 288 14.85 -10.17 31.26
N ASP A 289 15.42 -9.95 32.45
CA ASP A 289 14.62 -9.94 33.69
C ASP A 289 13.64 -8.74 33.71
N PRO A 290 12.34 -8.95 34.01
CA PRO A 290 11.35 -7.86 34.04
C PRO A 290 11.69 -6.72 35.00
N ARG A 291 12.49 -6.97 36.06
CA ARG A 291 12.94 -5.93 37.00
C ARG A 291 13.96 -5.00 36.36
N GLU A 292 14.88 -5.54 35.54
CA GLU A 292 15.81 -4.72 34.75
C GLU A 292 15.06 -3.89 33.72
N CYS A 293 14.09 -4.48 33.00
CA CYS A 293 13.23 -3.76 32.07
C CYS A 293 12.52 -2.58 32.77
N THR A 294 12.01 -2.80 33.99
CA THR A 294 11.36 -1.75 34.79
C THR A 294 12.35 -0.65 35.20
N GLN A 295 13.58 -1.01 35.57
CA GLN A 295 14.63 -0.04 35.94
C GLN A 295 15.04 0.87 34.77
N GLU A 296 15.08 0.32 33.55
CA GLU A 296 15.33 1.08 32.31
C GLU A 296 14.08 1.78 31.74
N ARG A 297 12.97 1.82 32.50
CA ARG A 297 11.68 2.41 32.10
C ARG A 297 11.07 1.77 30.84
N MET A 298 11.43 0.52 30.53
CA MET A 298 10.77 -0.30 29.50
C MET A 298 9.50 -0.94 30.08
N VAL A 299 8.49 -0.10 30.29
CA VAL A 299 7.17 -0.44 30.83
C VAL A 299 6.07 0.02 29.87
N CYS A 300 4.89 -0.58 29.97
CA CYS A 300 3.76 -0.19 29.14
C CYS A 300 3.35 1.27 29.39
N ASP A 301 2.77 1.90 28.36
CA ASP A 301 2.22 3.24 28.47
C ASP A 301 1.11 3.30 29.54
N PRO A 302 0.98 4.38 30.33
CA PRO A 302 -0.08 4.53 31.33
C PRO A 302 -1.51 4.41 30.76
N LEU A 303 -1.70 4.68 29.46
CA LEU A 303 -2.98 4.55 28.77
C LEU A 303 -3.31 3.09 28.38
N CYS A 304 -2.38 2.14 28.55
CA CYS A 304 -2.65 0.71 28.39
C CYS A 304 -3.49 0.17 29.57
N SER A 305 -4.37 -0.78 29.26
CA SER A 305 -5.06 -1.59 30.26
C SER A 305 -4.11 -2.60 30.93
N ASP A 306 -4.60 -3.31 31.94
CA ASP A 306 -3.86 -4.39 32.60
C ASP A 306 -3.69 -5.65 31.71
N GLY A 307 -4.18 -5.63 30.46
CA GLY A 307 -3.89 -6.64 29.44
C GLY A 307 -2.46 -6.58 28.86
N GLY A 308 -1.71 -5.51 29.16
CA GLY A 308 -0.31 -5.35 28.77
C GLY A 308 -0.10 -4.71 27.41
N CYS A 309 1.13 -4.82 26.89
CA CYS A 309 1.56 -4.17 25.66
C CYS A 309 2.65 -4.95 24.91
N TRP A 310 2.80 -4.67 23.62
CA TRP A 310 3.78 -5.27 22.72
C TRP A 310 5.14 -4.54 22.69
N GLY A 311 5.21 -3.34 23.25
CA GLY A 311 6.36 -2.44 23.20
C GLY A 311 6.07 -1.11 23.92
N LEU A 312 6.90 -0.10 23.66
CA LEU A 312 6.75 1.24 24.20
C LEU A 312 5.70 2.04 23.40
N GLY A 313 4.90 2.85 24.09
CA GLY A 313 3.98 3.81 23.47
C GLY A 313 2.50 3.42 23.54
N PRO A 314 1.59 4.41 23.45
CA PRO A 314 0.15 4.20 23.59
C PRO A 314 -0.49 3.48 22.39
N ASP A 315 0.26 3.29 21.30
CA ASP A 315 -0.14 2.50 20.14
C ASP A 315 0.21 1.01 20.25
N GLN A 316 0.97 0.61 21.28
CA GLN A 316 1.43 -0.77 21.48
C GLN A 316 0.64 -1.54 22.55
N CYS A 317 -0.41 -0.94 23.13
CA CYS A 317 -1.27 -1.59 24.12
C CYS A 317 -2.09 -2.75 23.50
N LEU A 318 -2.33 -3.83 24.25
CA LEU A 318 -3.29 -4.87 23.83
C LEU A 318 -4.74 -4.37 23.89
N SER A 319 -5.04 -3.48 24.84
CA SER A 319 -6.29 -2.72 24.90
C SER A 319 -6.08 -1.43 25.69
N CYS A 320 -6.89 -0.42 25.39
CA CYS A 320 -6.80 0.88 26.04
C CYS A 320 -7.52 0.90 27.39
N ARG A 321 -6.99 1.67 28.33
CA ARG A 321 -7.57 1.90 29.68
C ARG A 321 -8.82 2.78 29.63
N TYR A 322 -8.82 3.77 28.72
CA TYR A 322 -9.90 4.76 28.58
C TYR A 322 -10.51 4.67 27.17
N PHE A 323 -9.93 5.35 26.18
CA PHE A 323 -10.42 5.36 24.81
C PHE A 323 -9.32 5.00 23.80
N SER A 324 -9.72 4.62 22.59
CA SER A 324 -8.85 4.43 21.43
C SER A 324 -9.23 5.37 20.29
N ARG A 325 -8.26 6.08 19.73
CA ARG A 325 -8.36 6.81 18.46
C ARG A 325 -7.61 6.02 17.39
N GLY A 326 -8.36 5.27 16.57
CA GLY A 326 -7.79 4.29 15.64
C GLY A 326 -7.04 3.17 16.38
N ARG A 327 -5.70 3.21 16.38
CA ARG A 327 -4.83 2.26 17.10
C ARG A 327 -4.09 2.87 18.30
N ILE A 328 -4.28 4.15 18.57
CA ILE A 328 -3.59 4.88 19.63
C ILE A 328 -4.53 4.99 20.83
N CYS A 329 -4.09 4.57 22.01
CA CYS A 329 -4.84 4.83 23.24
C CYS A 329 -4.77 6.31 23.62
N VAL A 330 -5.90 6.87 24.03
CA VAL A 330 -6.07 8.28 24.38
C VAL A 330 -6.89 8.41 25.66
N GLU A 331 -6.65 9.48 26.42
CA GLU A 331 -7.34 9.74 27.69
C GLU A 331 -8.81 10.14 27.49
N SER A 332 -9.10 10.91 26.43
CA SER A 332 -10.44 11.37 26.06
C SER A 332 -10.59 11.59 24.56
N CYS A 333 -11.84 11.53 24.08
CA CYS A 333 -12.21 11.93 22.72
C CYS A 333 -12.45 13.45 22.63
N ASN A 334 -12.36 13.99 21.42
CA ASN A 334 -12.55 15.41 21.08
C ASN A 334 -14.05 15.79 21.03
N LEU A 335 -14.77 15.56 22.14
CA LEU A 335 -16.23 15.72 22.21
C LEU A 335 -16.67 17.19 22.12
N TYR A 336 -15.91 18.07 22.78
CA TYR A 336 -16.26 19.49 22.98
C TYR A 336 -15.21 20.46 22.40
N GLU A 337 -13.98 19.99 22.21
CA GLU A 337 -12.81 20.78 21.84
C GLU A 337 -11.97 20.03 20.79
N GLY A 338 -11.10 20.75 20.08
CA GLY A 338 -10.23 20.21 19.03
C GLY A 338 -10.73 20.47 17.61
N ASP A 339 -9.79 20.51 16.66
CA ASP A 339 -10.03 20.87 15.25
C ASP A 339 -10.91 19.83 14.51
N VAL A 340 -10.76 18.56 14.88
CA VAL A 340 -11.60 17.45 14.42
C VAL A 340 -12.43 16.99 15.62
N ARG A 341 -13.74 17.19 15.52
CA ARG A 341 -14.72 16.81 16.55
C ARG A 341 -15.07 15.35 16.44
N GLU A 342 -15.28 14.72 17.58
CA GLU A 342 -15.52 13.28 17.70
C GLU A 342 -16.77 13.00 18.53
N PHE A 343 -17.28 11.78 18.41
CA PHE A 343 -18.19 11.16 19.36
C PHE A 343 -17.55 9.87 19.90
N ALA A 344 -17.97 9.45 21.09
CA ALA A 344 -17.52 8.20 21.71
C ALA A 344 -18.53 7.07 21.42
N ASN A 345 -18.07 6.01 20.77
CA ASN A 345 -18.82 4.76 20.62
C ASN A 345 -18.22 3.71 21.57
N GLY A 346 -18.76 3.61 22.78
CA GLY A 346 -18.13 2.85 23.86
C GLY A 346 -16.77 3.45 24.21
N SER A 347 -15.70 2.65 24.11
CA SER A 347 -14.31 3.07 24.33
C SER A 347 -13.57 3.48 23.05
N VAL A 348 -14.28 3.78 21.95
CA VAL A 348 -13.67 4.17 20.67
C VAL A 348 -14.07 5.59 20.30
N CYS A 349 -13.07 6.45 20.05
CA CYS A 349 -13.28 7.78 19.49
C CYS A 349 -13.46 7.67 17.98
N LEU A 350 -14.55 8.24 17.47
CA LEU A 350 -14.86 8.28 16.05
C LEU A 350 -15.14 9.73 15.62
N GLU A 351 -14.61 10.12 14.48
CA GLU A 351 -14.77 11.47 13.93
C GLU A 351 -16.23 11.73 13.51
N CYS A 352 -16.70 12.96 13.72
CA CYS A 352 -17.96 13.43 13.15
C CYS A 352 -17.87 13.58 11.63
N ASP A 353 -19.01 13.57 10.94
CA ASP A 353 -19.04 13.85 9.50
C ASP A 353 -18.58 15.29 9.21
N ALA A 354 -17.86 15.49 8.10
CA ALA A 354 -17.35 16.79 7.67
C ALA A 354 -18.46 17.82 7.36
N GLN A 355 -19.71 17.37 7.18
CA GLN A 355 -20.89 18.24 7.01
C GLN A 355 -21.53 18.66 8.34
N CYS A 356 -21.04 18.19 9.49
CA CYS A 356 -21.48 18.68 10.79
C CYS A 356 -20.83 20.03 11.12
N GLU A 357 -21.64 21.01 11.52
CA GLU A 357 -21.14 22.31 11.99
C GLU A 357 -20.50 22.14 13.38
N GLN A 358 -19.27 22.64 13.56
CA GLN A 358 -18.61 22.56 14.87
C GLN A 358 -19.41 23.36 15.91
N ALA A 359 -19.85 22.70 16.97
CA ALA A 359 -20.65 23.36 17.99
C ALA A 359 -19.76 24.17 18.95
N GLU A 360 -20.18 25.39 19.27
CA GLU A 360 -19.60 26.21 20.34
C GLU A 360 -20.25 25.82 21.69
N ASP A 361 -19.81 26.43 22.81
CA ASP A 361 -20.40 26.29 24.16
C ASP A 361 -20.54 24.86 24.72
N SER A 362 -19.48 24.05 24.64
CA SER A 362 -19.43 22.69 25.22
C SER A 362 -20.56 21.74 24.76
N MET A 363 -21.15 22.01 23.59
CA MET A 363 -22.14 21.15 22.97
C MET A 363 -21.47 20.12 22.04
N LEU A 364 -22.08 18.94 21.89
CA LEU A 364 -21.61 17.91 20.98
C LEU A 364 -21.88 18.32 19.51
N THR A 365 -20.91 18.07 18.62
CA THR A 365 -21.05 18.32 17.18
C THR A 365 -21.89 17.25 16.47
N CYS A 366 -21.75 15.99 16.88
CA CYS A 366 -22.52 14.86 16.37
C CYS A 366 -22.84 13.87 17.50
N GLN A 367 -23.83 13.00 17.26
CA GLN A 367 -24.27 11.95 18.19
C GLN A 367 -23.94 10.53 17.70
N GLY A 368 -23.38 10.41 16.50
CA GLY A 368 -23.18 9.16 15.79
C GLY A 368 -22.42 9.38 14.47
N PRO A 369 -22.14 8.30 13.72
CA PRO A 369 -21.40 8.38 12.47
C PRO A 369 -22.30 8.82 11.31
N GLY A 370 -21.75 9.64 10.41
CA GLY A 370 -22.42 10.05 9.18
C GLY A 370 -23.24 11.35 9.28
N PRO A 371 -23.74 11.85 8.14
CA PRO A 371 -24.27 13.21 8.01
C PRO A 371 -25.69 13.39 8.58
N ASP A 372 -26.38 12.30 8.93
CA ASP A 372 -27.69 12.28 9.59
C ASP A 372 -27.61 12.43 11.12
N HIS A 373 -26.43 12.23 11.70
CA HIS A 373 -26.20 12.29 13.15
C HIS A 373 -25.54 13.60 13.62
N CYS A 374 -25.41 14.59 12.74
CA CYS A 374 -24.97 15.94 13.11
C CYS A 374 -26.03 16.65 13.98
N VAL A 375 -25.57 17.39 15.00
CA VAL A 375 -26.48 18.24 15.80
C VAL A 375 -26.95 19.46 14.97
N LYS A 376 -26.09 19.96 14.08
CA LYS A 376 -26.37 21.06 13.15
C LYS A 376 -25.57 20.88 11.86
N CYS A 377 -26.15 21.23 10.71
CA CYS A 377 -25.50 21.11 9.40
C CYS A 377 -24.69 22.35 9.05
N LEU A 378 -23.44 22.17 8.61
CA LEU A 378 -22.54 23.23 8.19
C LEU A 378 -23.09 24.00 6.98
N HIS A 379 -23.47 23.26 5.93
CA HIS A 379 -23.94 23.81 4.66
C HIS A 379 -25.47 23.76 4.54
N PHE A 380 -26.02 22.67 4.01
CA PHE A 380 -27.45 22.46 3.80
C PHE A 380 -27.92 21.14 4.41
N LYS A 381 -29.24 20.94 4.45
CA LYS A 381 -29.86 19.71 4.97
C LYS A 381 -30.85 19.14 3.98
N ASP A 382 -30.63 17.91 3.52
CA ASP A 382 -31.55 17.17 2.65
C ASP A 382 -32.22 16.01 3.40
N GLY A 383 -33.47 16.24 3.83
CA GLY A 383 -34.20 15.31 4.70
C GLY A 383 -33.49 15.20 6.06
N PRO A 384 -33.02 14.00 6.47
CA PRO A 384 -32.23 13.86 7.69
C PRO A 384 -30.76 14.24 7.52
N ASN A 385 -30.19 14.18 6.30
CA ASN A 385 -28.74 14.27 6.09
C ASN A 385 -28.25 15.70 5.89
N CYS A 386 -27.13 16.07 6.49
CA CYS A 386 -26.37 17.26 6.11
C CYS A 386 -25.64 17.05 4.77
N VAL A 387 -25.68 18.05 3.88
CA VAL A 387 -25.10 17.98 2.54
C VAL A 387 -24.42 19.29 2.15
N ASP A 388 -23.34 19.18 1.37
CA ASP A 388 -22.53 20.32 0.89
C ASP A 388 -23.31 21.23 -0.07
N LYS A 389 -24.15 20.62 -0.92
CA LYS A 389 -25.08 21.27 -1.84
C LYS A 389 -26.34 20.43 -1.98
N CYS A 390 -27.51 21.07 -2.15
CA CYS A 390 -28.73 20.38 -2.50
C CYS A 390 -28.61 19.62 -3.84
N PRO A 391 -29.25 18.44 -3.99
CA PRO A 391 -29.24 17.65 -5.23
C PRO A 391 -29.58 18.43 -6.50
N ASP A 392 -28.66 18.45 -7.44
CA ASP A 392 -28.78 19.21 -8.69
C ASP A 392 -28.43 18.30 -9.88
N GLY A 393 -29.43 17.52 -10.33
CA GLY A 393 -29.28 16.57 -11.44
C GLY A 393 -28.84 15.17 -11.03
N LEU A 394 -29.11 14.73 -9.79
CA LEU A 394 -28.85 13.35 -9.38
C LEU A 394 -29.80 12.37 -10.08
N GLN A 395 -29.30 11.23 -10.54
CA GLN A 395 -30.12 10.20 -11.18
C GLN A 395 -31.02 9.51 -10.14
N GLY A 396 -32.32 9.83 -10.14
CA GLY A 396 -33.33 9.12 -9.38
C GLY A 396 -33.84 7.87 -10.11
N ALA A 397 -34.78 7.16 -9.46
CA ALA A 397 -35.33 5.90 -9.98
C ALA A 397 -36.02 6.03 -11.34
N ASN A 398 -36.77 7.13 -11.56
CA ASN A 398 -37.56 7.36 -12.77
C ASN A 398 -37.16 8.64 -13.54
N SER A 399 -36.46 9.58 -12.89
CA SER A 399 -36.09 10.89 -13.45
C SER A 399 -34.89 11.47 -12.70
N PHE A 400 -34.30 12.54 -13.25
CA PHE A 400 -33.36 13.36 -12.49
C PHE A 400 -34.06 14.03 -11.30
N ILE A 401 -33.32 14.18 -10.21
CA ILE A 401 -33.73 14.83 -8.97
C ILE A 401 -33.05 16.19 -8.90
N PHE A 402 -33.87 17.24 -8.80
CA PHE A 402 -33.45 18.61 -8.58
C PHE A 402 -34.11 19.12 -7.29
N LYS A 403 -33.31 19.76 -6.44
CA LYS A 403 -33.73 20.41 -5.19
C LYS A 403 -33.07 21.78 -5.10
N TYR A 404 -33.81 22.75 -4.57
CA TYR A 404 -33.29 24.07 -4.24
C TYR A 404 -33.14 24.21 -2.72
N ALA A 405 -32.28 25.12 -2.27
CA ALA A 405 -32.15 25.47 -0.86
C ALA A 405 -33.10 26.62 -0.53
N GLU A 406 -33.86 26.51 0.56
CA GLU A 406 -34.63 27.62 1.12
C GLU A 406 -33.76 28.45 2.10
N ALA A 407 -34.27 29.58 2.58
CA ALA A 407 -33.53 30.51 3.47
C ALA A 407 -33.09 29.89 4.81
N ASN A 408 -33.75 28.80 5.24
CA ASN A 408 -33.37 27.99 6.40
C ASN A 408 -32.26 26.97 6.12
N LYS A 409 -31.71 26.94 4.89
CA LYS A 409 -30.74 25.96 4.37
C LYS A 409 -31.27 24.53 4.21
N GLU A 410 -32.59 24.30 4.24
CA GLU A 410 -33.17 22.99 3.94
C GLU A 410 -33.42 22.82 2.43
N CYS A 411 -33.22 21.60 1.93
CA CYS A 411 -33.34 21.25 0.51
C CYS A 411 -34.75 20.77 0.18
N HIS A 412 -35.45 21.50 -0.69
CA HIS A 412 -36.81 21.19 -1.11
C HIS A 412 -36.87 20.80 -2.61
N PRO A 413 -37.76 19.88 -3.01
CA PRO A 413 -37.87 19.44 -4.40
C PRO A 413 -38.32 20.58 -5.33
N CYS A 414 -37.68 20.66 -6.49
CA CYS A 414 -38.13 21.50 -7.58
C CYS A 414 -39.52 21.07 -8.11
N HIS A 415 -40.22 21.98 -8.79
CA HIS A 415 -41.41 21.61 -9.55
C HIS A 415 -41.09 20.49 -10.55
N SER A 416 -42.01 19.53 -10.72
CA SER A 416 -41.90 18.35 -11.61
C SER A 416 -41.51 18.61 -13.06
N ASN A 417 -41.58 19.86 -13.52
CA ASN A 417 -41.36 20.27 -14.91
C ASN A 417 -40.00 20.98 -15.07
N CYS A 418 -39.30 21.29 -13.98
CA CYS A 418 -37.94 21.86 -14.01
C CYS A 418 -36.93 20.74 -14.32
N THR A 419 -36.67 20.49 -15.60
CA THR A 419 -35.76 19.42 -16.05
C THR A 419 -34.27 19.80 -16.03
N GLN A 420 -33.95 21.05 -15.65
CA GLN A 420 -32.61 21.65 -15.65
C GLN A 420 -32.30 22.39 -14.33
N GLY A 421 -32.96 22.00 -13.23
CA GLY A 421 -32.83 22.68 -11.93
C GLY A 421 -33.81 23.83 -11.71
N CYS A 422 -33.84 24.35 -10.48
CA CYS A 422 -34.68 25.47 -10.07
C CYS A 422 -34.01 26.27 -8.94
N ILE A 423 -34.50 27.49 -8.71
CA ILE A 423 -34.09 28.36 -7.58
C ILE A 423 -35.19 28.42 -6.50
N GLY A 424 -36.40 27.92 -6.80
CA GLY A 424 -37.57 27.96 -5.93
C GLY A 424 -38.64 26.93 -6.32
N PRO A 425 -39.77 26.89 -5.59
CA PRO A 425 -40.78 25.84 -5.74
C PRO A 425 -41.68 26.01 -6.96
N ARG A 426 -41.72 27.19 -7.61
CA ARG A 426 -42.68 27.49 -8.68
C ARG A 426 -42.11 27.14 -10.05
N ILE A 427 -43.00 26.91 -11.01
CA ILE A 427 -42.66 26.73 -12.43
C ILE A 427 -41.86 27.91 -13.02
N GLN A 428 -42.06 29.11 -12.47
CA GLN A 428 -41.33 30.33 -12.88
C GLN A 428 -39.88 30.33 -12.41
N ASP A 429 -39.54 29.53 -11.39
CA ASP A 429 -38.22 29.48 -10.77
C ASP A 429 -37.33 28.39 -11.43
N CYS A 430 -37.81 27.72 -12.49
CA CYS A 430 -37.02 26.73 -13.24
C CYS A 430 -35.87 27.39 -14.02
N VAL A 431 -34.65 26.89 -13.83
CA VAL A 431 -33.48 27.33 -14.58
C VAL A 431 -33.58 26.86 -16.04
N GLY A 432 -33.16 27.71 -16.98
CA GLY A 432 -33.17 27.40 -18.42
C GLY A 432 -34.53 27.52 -19.12
N MET A 433 -35.60 27.94 -18.41
CA MET A 433 -36.93 28.13 -19.02
C MET A 433 -37.20 29.58 -19.49
N MET A 434 -36.47 30.56 -18.94
CA MET A 434 -36.47 31.95 -19.43
C MET A 434 -35.20 32.25 -20.24
N ASP A 435 -35.27 32.05 -21.56
CA ASP A 435 -34.73 32.96 -22.59
C ASP A 435 -34.90 32.37 -24.01
N ARG A 436 -36.15 32.24 -24.45
CA ARG A 436 -36.49 31.85 -25.83
C ARG A 436 -37.52 32.77 -26.51
N THR A 437 -37.36 34.08 -26.36
CA THR A 437 -37.71 35.10 -27.38
C THR A 437 -37.20 36.49 -26.90
N PRO A 438 -36.76 37.40 -27.79
CA PRO A 438 -37.14 37.49 -29.20
C PRO A 438 -35.99 37.65 -30.20
N LEU A 439 -35.35 36.54 -30.60
CA LEU A 439 -34.59 36.47 -31.87
C LEU A 439 -35.44 36.90 -33.08
N ILE A 440 -36.77 36.74 -32.99
CA ILE A 440 -37.75 37.20 -33.98
C ILE A 440 -37.74 38.73 -34.09
N ALA A 441 -37.61 39.49 -32.99
CA ALA A 441 -37.58 40.95 -33.04
C ALA A 441 -36.29 41.46 -33.70
N ALA A 442 -35.14 40.86 -33.37
CA ALA A 442 -33.86 41.18 -34.02
C ALA A 442 -33.89 40.87 -35.53
N GLY A 443 -34.49 39.73 -35.91
CA GLY A 443 -34.65 39.34 -37.32
C GLY A 443 -35.56 40.29 -38.12
N VAL A 444 -36.69 40.72 -37.54
CA VAL A 444 -37.62 41.66 -38.20
C VAL A 444 -36.99 43.06 -38.36
N ILE A 445 -36.32 43.57 -37.33
CA ILE A 445 -35.65 44.88 -37.39
C ILE A 445 -34.48 44.85 -38.38
N GLY A 446 -33.65 43.81 -38.35
CA GLY A 446 -32.55 43.62 -39.31
C GLY A 446 -33.04 43.46 -40.74
N GLY A 447 -34.10 42.67 -40.97
CA GLY A 447 -34.72 42.49 -42.28
C GLY A 447 -35.28 43.79 -42.86
N LEU A 448 -36.00 44.57 -42.06
CA LEU A 448 -36.48 45.91 -42.46
C LEU A 448 -35.31 46.85 -42.83
N PHE A 449 -34.22 46.83 -42.06
CA PHE A 449 -33.05 47.67 -42.34
C PHE A 449 -32.39 47.32 -43.68
N VAL A 450 -32.26 46.02 -43.99
CA VAL A 450 -31.76 45.55 -45.30
C VAL A 450 -32.69 45.97 -46.45
N VAL A 451 -34.00 45.82 -46.29
CA VAL A 451 -34.98 46.24 -47.32
C VAL A 451 -34.90 47.74 -47.59
N VAL A 452 -34.74 48.58 -46.55
CA VAL A 452 -34.55 50.03 -46.71
C VAL A 452 -33.24 50.35 -47.44
N ILE A 453 -32.13 49.67 -47.12
CA ILE A 453 -30.84 49.84 -47.83
C ILE A 453 -30.96 49.44 -49.32
N VAL A 454 -31.66 48.34 -49.63
CA VAL A 454 -31.90 47.91 -51.02
C VAL A 454 -32.78 48.94 -51.75
N ALA A 455 -33.86 49.42 -51.14
CA ALA A 455 -34.73 50.42 -51.73
C ALA A 455 -33.99 51.75 -52.01
N LEU A 456 -33.17 52.23 -51.06
CA LEU A 456 -32.35 53.43 -51.23
C LEU A 456 -31.28 53.27 -52.31
N SER A 457 -30.59 52.12 -52.37
CA SER A 457 -29.57 51.87 -53.40
C SER A 457 -30.18 51.74 -54.81
N VAL A 458 -31.36 51.12 -54.94
CA VAL A 458 -32.14 51.10 -56.19
C VAL A 458 -32.61 52.51 -56.57
N ALA A 459 -33.12 53.31 -55.63
CA ALA A 459 -33.53 54.69 -55.90
C ALA A 459 -32.35 55.57 -56.34
N VAL A 460 -31.17 55.40 -55.72
CA VAL A 460 -29.92 56.07 -56.14
C VAL A 460 -29.47 55.56 -57.51
N TYR A 461 -29.58 54.27 -57.81
CA TYR A 461 -29.26 53.72 -59.14
C TYR A 461 -30.18 54.29 -60.22
N ILE A 462 -31.50 54.34 -59.99
CA ILE A 462 -32.47 54.95 -60.90
C ILE A 462 -32.19 56.45 -61.08
N ARG A 463 -31.92 57.20 -60.00
CA ARG A 463 -31.51 58.62 -60.08
C ARG A 463 -30.22 58.79 -60.88
N ARG A 464 -29.18 57.96 -60.66
CA ARG A 464 -27.93 57.99 -61.44
C ARG A 464 -28.19 57.67 -62.93
N LYS A 465 -29.07 56.70 -63.23
CA LYS A 465 -29.47 56.32 -64.60
C LYS A 465 -30.29 57.43 -65.28
N SER A 466 -31.21 58.08 -64.57
CA SER A 466 -31.99 59.21 -65.10
C SER A 466 -31.15 60.47 -65.28
N ILE A 467 -30.17 60.73 -64.40
CA ILE A 467 -29.19 61.81 -64.57
C ILE A 467 -28.28 61.53 -65.78
N LYS A 468 -27.77 60.30 -65.94
CA LYS A 468 -27.01 59.91 -67.15
C LYS A 468 -27.85 60.08 -68.43
N LYS A 469 -29.12 59.63 -68.45
CA LYS A 469 -30.03 59.86 -69.59
C LYS A 469 -30.30 61.35 -69.85
N LYS A 470 -30.56 62.16 -68.83
CA LYS A 470 -30.77 63.62 -68.98
C LYS A 470 -29.51 64.38 -69.43
N ARG A 471 -28.31 63.90 -69.11
CA ARG A 471 -27.02 64.46 -69.58
C ARG A 471 -26.62 63.97 -70.98
N ALA A 472 -27.08 62.79 -71.40
CA ALA A 472 -26.91 62.30 -72.77
C ALA A 472 -27.87 63.00 -73.75
N LEU A 473 -29.16 63.09 -73.40
CA LEU A 473 -30.18 63.73 -74.25
C LEU A 473 -29.88 65.22 -74.51
N ARG A 474 -29.31 65.93 -73.53
CA ARG A 474 -28.94 67.35 -73.68
C ARG A 474 -27.77 67.57 -74.66
N ARG A 475 -26.91 66.58 -74.88
CA ARG A 475 -25.80 66.67 -75.86
C ARG A 475 -26.21 66.34 -77.30
N PHE A 476 -27.30 65.59 -77.49
CA PHE A 476 -27.87 65.31 -78.81
C PHE A 476 -28.80 66.42 -79.32
N LEU A 477 -29.35 67.25 -78.43
CA LEU A 477 -30.19 68.41 -78.81
C LEU A 477 -29.40 69.69 -79.12
N GLU A 478 -28.09 69.73 -78.83
CA GLU A 478 -27.19 70.84 -79.17
C GLU A 478 -26.34 70.57 -80.43
N THR A 479 -26.51 69.42 -81.10
CA THR A 479 -25.69 69.01 -82.27
C THR A 479 -26.38 69.09 -83.63
N GLU A 480 -27.66 69.50 -83.69
CA GLU A 480 -28.38 69.76 -84.96
C GLU A 480 -28.80 71.24 -85.14
N ALA A 481 -28.42 72.13 -84.21
CA ALA A 481 -28.70 73.56 -84.31
C ALA A 481 -27.39 74.37 -84.41
N VAL A 482 -27.16 74.92 -85.61
CA VAL A 482 -26.16 75.95 -85.91
C VAL A 482 -24.70 75.49 -85.85
N SER A 483 -24.31 74.77 -86.91
CA SER A 483 -23.20 75.27 -87.71
C SER A 483 -23.49 76.71 -88.18
N VAL A 484 -22.45 77.57 -88.21
CA VAL A 484 -22.39 79.00 -88.65
C VAL A 484 -22.09 79.99 -87.49
N VAL A 485 -21.26 81.00 -87.81
CA VAL A 485 -20.76 82.11 -86.97
C VAL A 485 -19.50 81.82 -86.11
N THR A 486 -18.35 81.91 -86.80
CA THR A 486 -17.07 82.59 -86.43
C THR A 486 -16.39 82.38 -85.05
N GLN A 487 -15.09 82.62 -84.84
CA GLN A 487 -13.82 82.74 -85.59
C GLN A 487 -12.88 83.51 -84.61
N GLN A 488 -11.62 83.08 -84.42
CA GLN A 488 -10.55 83.79 -83.67
C GLN A 488 -10.76 83.89 -82.13
N VAL A 489 -9.74 83.96 -81.25
CA VAL A 489 -8.28 84.23 -81.37
C VAL A 489 -7.45 83.22 -80.54
N GLN A 490 -6.17 83.06 -80.92
CA GLN A 490 -4.96 82.51 -80.23
C GLN A 490 -4.86 82.74 -78.69
N GLU A 491 -3.95 82.16 -77.89
CA GLU A 491 -2.73 81.30 -77.98
C GLU A 491 -2.48 80.75 -76.54
N GLY A 492 -1.72 79.69 -76.19
CA GLY A 492 -0.92 78.69 -76.91
C GLY A 492 -0.06 77.85 -75.91
N HIS A 493 0.59 76.77 -76.38
CA HIS A 493 1.75 76.05 -75.79
C HIS A 493 1.58 75.33 -74.41
N HIS A 494 1.55 73.98 -74.36
CA HIS A 494 2.70 73.05 -74.10
C HIS A 494 2.85 72.63 -72.60
N ALA A 495 3.29 71.44 -72.20
CA ALA A 495 3.68 70.19 -72.88
C ALA A 495 3.45 68.95 -71.98
N ALA A 496 3.72 67.75 -72.52
CA ALA A 496 3.74 66.43 -71.86
C ALA A 496 5.04 66.25 -70.98
N PRO A 497 5.38 65.11 -70.31
CA PRO A 497 4.89 63.73 -70.54
C PRO A 497 4.67 62.80 -69.32
N GLN A 498 4.27 61.56 -69.62
CA GLN A 498 4.39 60.33 -68.81
C GLN A 498 5.88 59.85 -68.78
N PRO A 499 6.34 58.87 -67.94
CA PRO A 499 5.80 57.49 -67.92
C PRO A 499 5.97 56.66 -66.60
N GLU A 500 5.52 55.38 -66.65
CA GLU A 500 6.08 54.17 -65.98
C GLU A 500 6.35 54.14 -64.44
N LEU A 501 6.61 53.02 -63.74
CA LEU A 501 6.28 51.58 -63.83
C LEU A 501 6.67 50.96 -62.45
N SER A 502 6.22 49.73 -62.19
CA SER A 502 6.91 48.68 -61.38
C SER A 502 6.32 48.28 -60.01
N ILE A 503 6.37 46.96 -59.81
CA ILE A 503 6.05 46.20 -58.60
C ILE A 503 7.39 45.70 -58.03
N PRO A 504 7.71 45.98 -56.75
CA PRO A 504 8.22 44.97 -55.81
C PRO A 504 7.68 45.18 -54.37
N SER A 505 7.78 44.27 -53.39
CA SER A 505 8.10 42.82 -53.34
C SER A 505 7.65 42.24 -51.97
N HIS A 506 7.94 40.98 -51.66
CA HIS A 506 7.78 40.39 -50.31
C HIS A 506 8.83 40.88 -49.30
N ALA A 507 8.44 40.81 -48.02
CA ALA A 507 9.17 40.23 -46.87
C ALA A 507 9.56 41.16 -45.71
N GLN A 508 9.08 40.82 -44.50
CA GLN A 508 9.90 40.81 -43.28
C GLN A 508 9.24 39.93 -42.19
N CYS A 509 10.07 39.33 -41.33
CA CYS A 509 9.71 38.31 -40.35
C CYS A 509 9.71 38.85 -38.92
N ALA A 510 8.99 38.19 -38.00
CA ALA A 510 9.55 37.45 -36.84
C ALA A 510 8.70 37.50 -35.56
N ASN A 511 8.74 36.38 -34.80
CA ASN A 511 8.49 36.21 -33.35
C ASN A 511 7.05 36.52 -32.84
N ASN A 512 6.30 35.57 -32.27
CA ASN A 512 6.68 34.67 -31.16
C ASN A 512 5.91 33.34 -31.10
N THR A 513 6.45 32.40 -30.32
CA THR A 513 6.03 30.99 -30.12
C THR A 513 4.97 30.77 -29.01
N PRO A 514 4.37 29.56 -28.89
CA PRO A 514 3.09 29.35 -28.19
C PRO A 514 3.20 28.87 -26.73
N ILE A 515 2.05 28.86 -26.04
CA ILE A 515 1.82 28.21 -24.74
C ILE A 515 0.94 26.96 -24.96
N CYS A 516 1.24 25.88 -24.23
CA CYS A 516 0.58 24.58 -24.34
C CYS A 516 -0.79 24.51 -23.65
N SER A 517 -1.59 23.53 -24.05
CA SER A 517 -2.55 22.79 -23.22
C SER A 517 -2.64 21.36 -23.76
#